data_AF-A0A1B6LCE9-F1
#
_entry.id   AF-A0A1B6LCE9-F1
#
_cell.length_a   1.000
_cell.length_b   1.000
_cell.length_c   1.000
_cell.angle_alpha   90.00
_cell.angle_beta   90.00
_cell.angle_gamma   90.00
#
_symmetry.space_group_name_H-M   'P 1'
#
loop_
_entity.id
_entity.type
_entity.pdbx_description
1 polymer ?
#
loop_
_entity_poly.entity_id
_entity_poly.type
_entity_poly.pdbx_seq_one_letter_code
_entity_poly.pdbx_strand_id
1 'polypeptide(L)'
;KGYNRSLDMWSVGVIVYVSLSGTFPFNEDEDINEQIQNAAFMYPPNPWKEISSDAIDLINNLLQVKQRKRYTVDKSLSHIWLQDYQTWCDLRGLERATGHRWLTHESDDTRWSSFA
;
A
#
# COMPACT_ATOMS: atom_id res chain seq x y z
N LYS A 1 -25.56 -0.07 -10.64
CA LYS A 1 -24.77 -0.93 -9.74
C LYS A 1 -23.51 -0.15 -9.38
N GLY A 2 -23.37 0.28 -8.13
CA GLY A 2 -22.35 1.24 -7.72
C GLY A 2 -20.95 0.65 -7.79
N TYR A 3 -20.04 1.34 -8.45
CA TYR A 3 -18.60 1.06 -8.44
C TYR A 3 -18.10 1.07 -6.99
N ASN A 4 -17.48 -0.03 -6.55
CA ASN A 4 -17.02 -0.17 -5.18
C ASN A 4 -15.53 0.08 -5.12
N ARG A 5 -15.13 1.35 -4.92
CA ARG A 5 -13.74 1.79 -4.71
C ARG A 5 -13.01 0.96 -3.64
N SER A 6 -13.74 0.41 -2.67
CA SER A 6 -13.15 -0.47 -1.65
C SER A 6 -12.63 -1.77 -2.26
N LEU A 7 -13.30 -2.35 -3.27
CA LEU A 7 -12.82 -3.55 -3.95
C LEU A 7 -11.51 -3.29 -4.69
N ASP A 8 -11.34 -2.12 -5.31
CA ASP A 8 -10.06 -1.78 -5.95
C ASP A 8 -8.93 -1.68 -4.92
N MET A 9 -9.20 -1.10 -3.75
CA MET A 9 -8.20 -1.03 -2.68
C MET A 9 -7.81 -2.42 -2.14
N TRP A 10 -8.71 -3.41 -2.23
CA TRP A 10 -8.34 -4.80 -1.95
C TRP A 10 -7.35 -5.32 -2.98
N SER A 11 -7.64 -5.13 -4.27
CA SER A 11 -6.74 -5.50 -5.36
C SER A 11 -5.39 -4.81 -5.24
N VAL A 12 -5.36 -3.53 -4.82
CA VAL A 12 -4.10 -2.82 -4.51
C VAL A 12 -3.32 -3.52 -3.40
N GLY A 13 -3.97 -3.94 -2.31
CA GLY A 13 -3.32 -4.70 -1.24
C GLY A 13 -2.69 -6.01 -1.73
N VAL A 14 -3.40 -6.74 -2.59
CA VAL A 14 -2.88 -7.98 -3.20
C VAL A 14 -1.70 -7.68 -4.13
N ILE A 15 -1.78 -6.63 -4.95
CA ILE A 15 -0.69 -6.24 -5.87
C ILE A 15 0.56 -5.83 -5.08
N VAL A 16 0.42 -5.06 -4.01
CA VAL A 16 1.55 -4.66 -3.16
C VAL A 16 2.18 -5.89 -2.51
N TYR A 17 1.37 -6.81 -1.97
CA TYR A 17 1.86 -8.07 -1.42
C TYR A 17 2.69 -8.85 -2.45
N VAL A 18 2.13 -9.12 -3.63
CA VAL A 18 2.80 -9.89 -4.70
C VAL A 18 4.06 -9.19 -5.18
N SER A 19 4.05 -7.86 -5.28
CA SER A 19 5.21 -7.08 -5.73
C SER A 19 6.39 -7.17 -4.76
N LEU A 20 6.12 -7.33 -3.47
CA LEU A 20 7.14 -7.43 -2.43
C LEU A 20 7.61 -8.87 -2.18
N SER A 21 6.69 -9.85 -2.22
CA SER A 21 7.02 -11.25 -1.89
C SER A 21 7.23 -12.17 -3.08
N GLY A 22 6.70 -11.83 -4.25
CA GLY A 22 6.61 -12.73 -5.40
C GLY A 22 5.59 -13.86 -5.25
N THR A 23 4.76 -13.85 -4.20
CA THR A 23 3.76 -14.89 -3.89
C THR A 23 2.37 -14.30 -3.74
N PHE A 24 1.32 -15.12 -3.84
CA PHE A 24 -0.04 -14.69 -3.55
C PHE A 24 -0.34 -14.76 -2.04
N PRO A 25 -1.11 -13.81 -1.49
CA PRO A 25 -1.40 -13.75 -0.06
C PRO A 25 -2.42 -14.79 0.42
N PHE A 26 -3.20 -15.39 -0.50
CA PHE A 26 -4.31 -16.27 -0.16
C PHE A 26 -4.25 -17.58 -0.94
N ASN A 27 -4.53 -18.68 -0.24
CA ASN A 27 -4.86 -19.97 -0.81
C ASN A 27 -6.36 -20.01 -1.15
N GLU A 28 -6.72 -20.47 -2.35
CA GLU A 28 -8.12 -20.55 -2.82
C GLU A 28 -8.93 -21.61 -2.08
N ASP A 29 -8.27 -22.62 -1.51
CA ASP A 29 -8.91 -23.74 -0.80
C ASP A 29 -9.23 -23.44 0.68
N GLU A 30 -8.86 -22.26 1.18
CA GLU A 30 -8.98 -21.87 2.59
C GLU A 30 -9.83 -20.59 2.79
N ASP A 31 -10.43 -20.42 3.96
CA ASP A 31 -11.21 -19.20 4.25
C ASP A 31 -10.30 -17.97 4.38
N ILE A 32 -10.55 -16.97 3.54
CA ILE A 32 -9.77 -15.72 3.50
C ILE A 32 -9.75 -14.99 4.86
N ASN A 33 -10.83 -15.06 5.65
CA ASN A 33 -10.87 -14.43 6.97
C ASN A 33 -9.88 -15.09 7.94
N GLU A 34 -9.77 -16.41 7.89
CA GLU A 34 -8.84 -17.17 8.73
C GLU A 34 -7.41 -16.85 8.34
N GLN A 35 -7.13 -16.79 7.03
CA GLN A 35 -5.82 -16.45 6.49
C GLN A 35 -5.40 -15.02 6.87
N ILE A 36 -6.31 -14.03 6.81
CA ILE A 36 -6.04 -12.66 7.24
C ILE A 36 -5.79 -12.55 8.75
N GLN A 37 -6.48 -13.36 9.56
CA GLN A 37 -6.26 -13.39 11.01
C GLN A 37 -4.95 -14.09 11.38
N ASN A 38 -4.46 -15.00 10.54
CA ASN A 38 -3.23 -15.74 10.75
C ASN A 38 -2.03 -15.07 10.06
N ALA A 39 -1.51 -14.02 10.69
CA ALA A 39 -0.35 -13.26 10.19
C ALA A 39 0.89 -14.14 9.91
N ALA A 40 1.08 -15.25 10.64
CA ALA A 40 2.23 -16.13 10.44
C ALA A 40 2.17 -16.90 9.11
N PHE A 41 0.96 -17.24 8.64
CA PHE A 41 0.77 -17.86 7.33
C PHE A 41 0.85 -16.82 6.21
N MET A 42 0.26 -15.65 6.45
CA MET A 42 0.23 -14.57 5.48
C MET A 42 1.63 -13.97 5.22
N TYR A 43 2.51 -13.92 6.23
CA TYR A 43 3.83 -13.30 6.13
C TYR A 43 4.94 -14.29 6.55
N PRO A 44 5.26 -15.30 5.71
CA PRO A 44 6.31 -16.26 6.03
C PRO A 44 7.69 -15.57 6.16
N PRO A 45 8.59 -16.02 7.05
CA PRO A 45 9.84 -15.31 7.35
C PRO A 45 10.72 -15.00 6.12
N ASN A 46 10.68 -15.81 5.08
CA ASN A 46 11.36 -15.50 3.81
C ASN A 46 10.27 -15.26 2.73
N PRO A 47 10.23 -14.10 2.06
CA PRO A 47 11.15 -12.95 2.13
C PRO A 47 10.80 -11.89 3.19
N TRP A 48 9.72 -12.06 3.96
CA TRP A 48 9.15 -10.98 4.78
C TRP A 48 10.00 -10.49 5.95
N LYS A 49 11.06 -11.21 6.33
CA LYS A 49 12.04 -10.74 7.32
C LYS A 49 12.84 -9.52 6.85
N GLU A 50 13.01 -9.35 5.54
CA GLU A 50 13.76 -8.22 4.96
C GLU A 50 12.85 -7.06 4.55
N ILE A 51 11.52 -7.28 4.53
CA ILE A 51 10.52 -6.28 4.19
C ILE A 51 10.20 -5.46 5.45
N SER A 52 10.04 -4.14 5.29
CA SER A 52 9.76 -3.26 6.43
C SER A 52 8.41 -3.53 7.08
N SER A 53 8.33 -3.37 8.39
CA SER A 53 7.08 -3.48 9.15
C SER A 53 6.00 -2.52 8.64
N ASP A 54 6.39 -1.35 8.15
CA ASP A 54 5.47 -0.35 7.61
C ASP A 54 4.82 -0.80 6.30
N ALA A 55 5.53 -1.59 5.48
CA ALA A 55 4.94 -2.19 4.29
C ALA A 55 3.84 -3.19 4.68
N ILE A 56 4.15 -4.05 5.66
CA ILE A 56 3.23 -5.04 6.20
C ILE A 56 2.01 -4.36 6.83
N ASP A 57 2.21 -3.26 7.57
CA ASP A 57 1.10 -2.49 8.15
C ASP A 57 0.18 -1.90 7.08
N LEU A 58 0.73 -1.34 6.00
CA LEU A 58 -0.09 -0.86 4.88
C LEU A 58 -0.92 -2.00 4.26
N ILE A 59 -0.30 -3.15 4.00
CA ILE A 59 -0.98 -4.32 3.43
C ILE A 59 -2.11 -4.78 4.36
N ASN A 60 -1.87 -4.87 5.67
CA ASN A 60 -2.89 -5.25 6.65
C ASN A 60 -4.08 -4.29 6.65
N ASN A 61 -3.85 -2.99 6.46
CA ASN A 61 -4.90 -1.99 6.38
C ASN A 61 -5.67 -2.00 5.04
N LEU A 62 -5.06 -2.50 3.97
CA LEU A 62 -5.69 -2.72 2.66
C LEU A 62 -6.47 -4.04 2.59
N LEU A 63 -5.94 -5.10 3.21
CA LEU A 63 -6.53 -6.44 3.24
C LEU A 63 -7.45 -6.63 4.46
N GLN A 64 -8.38 -5.69 4.62
CA GLN A 64 -9.43 -5.76 5.64
C GLN A 64 -10.69 -6.38 5.05
N VAL A 65 -11.21 -7.42 5.72
CA VAL A 65 -12.50 -8.06 5.40
C VAL A 65 -13.65 -7.05 5.50
N LYS A 66 -13.69 -6.33 6.62
CA LYS A 66 -14.70 -5.29 6.83
C LYS A 66 -14.34 -4.08 5.97
N GLN A 67 -15.09 -3.86 4.88
CA GLN A 67 -14.87 -2.75 3.95
C GLN A 67 -14.74 -1.37 4.63
N ARG A 68 -15.46 -1.15 5.74
CA ARG A 68 -15.38 0.12 6.51
C ARG A 68 -14.05 0.32 7.23
N LYS A 69 -13.31 -0.75 7.52
CA LYS A 69 -11.96 -0.70 8.12
C LYS A 69 -10.86 -0.58 7.06
N ARG A 70 -11.16 -0.95 5.82
CA ARG A 70 -10.21 -0.90 4.70
C ARG A 70 -9.78 0.53 4.42
N TYR A 71 -8.49 0.73 4.18
CA TYR A 71 -7.99 2.04 3.77
C TYR A 71 -8.56 2.49 2.43
N THR A 72 -8.86 3.79 2.37
CA THR A 72 -9.17 4.50 1.13
C THR A 72 -7.86 4.95 0.46
N VAL A 73 -7.93 5.39 -0.80
CA VAL A 73 -6.79 5.96 -1.53
C VAL A 73 -6.08 7.03 -0.69
N ASP A 74 -6.83 8.00 -0.14
CA ASP A 74 -6.24 9.11 0.63
C ASP A 74 -5.51 8.62 1.90
N LYS A 75 -6.08 7.62 2.59
CA LYS A 75 -5.46 7.03 3.78
C LYS A 75 -4.20 6.24 3.42
N SER A 76 -4.23 5.50 2.32
CA SER A 76 -3.07 4.75 1.83
C SER A 76 -1.95 5.68 1.39
N LEU A 77 -2.24 6.75 0.64
CA LEU A 77 -1.24 7.73 0.22
C LEU A 77 -0.61 8.44 1.42
N SER A 78 -1.38 8.69 2.48
CA SER A 78 -0.88 9.31 3.72
C SER A 78 -0.12 8.35 4.64
N HIS A 79 -0.05 7.05 4.31
CA HIS A 79 0.58 6.05 5.16
C HIS A 79 2.10 6.20 5.20
N ILE A 80 2.72 6.01 6.37
CA ILE A 80 4.16 6.28 6.58
C ILE A 80 5.08 5.56 5.59
N TRP A 81 4.70 4.35 5.16
CA TRP A 81 5.45 3.58 4.15
C TRP A 81 5.63 4.30 2.80
N LEU A 82 4.69 5.18 2.43
CA LEU A 82 4.76 5.98 1.19
C LEU A 82 5.24 7.42 1.45
N GLN A 83 5.50 7.78 2.70
CA GLN A 83 5.84 9.14 3.12
C GLN A 83 7.36 9.32 3.25
N ASP A 84 8.08 8.86 2.23
CA ASP A 84 9.53 8.92 2.12
C ASP A 84 9.98 10.00 1.14
N TYR A 85 11.14 10.61 1.43
CA TYR A 85 11.69 11.71 0.62
C TYR A 85 12.11 11.26 -0.78
N GLN A 86 12.70 10.06 -0.91
CA GLN A 86 13.09 9.53 -2.22
C GLN A 86 11.84 9.23 -3.05
N THR A 87 10.82 8.62 -2.43
CA THR A 87 9.52 8.39 -3.08
C THR A 87 8.92 9.70 -3.59
N TRP A 88 8.94 10.77 -2.78
CA TRP A 88 8.49 12.09 -3.22
C TRP A 88 9.32 12.62 -4.41
N CYS A 89 10.65 12.51 -4.36
CA CYS A 89 11.54 12.92 -5.46
C CYS A 89 11.18 12.19 -6.77
N ASP A 90 10.99 10.88 -6.71
CA ASP A 90 10.66 10.04 -7.86
C ASP A 90 9.31 10.42 -8.47
N LEU A 91 8.29 10.62 -7.62
CA LEU A 91 6.97 11.08 -8.05
C LEU A 91 7.03 12.46 -8.71
N ARG A 92 7.77 13.41 -8.13
CA ARG A 92 7.96 14.75 -8.73
C ARG A 92 8.72 14.67 -10.06
N GLY A 93 9.67 13.75 -10.19
CA GLY A 93 10.35 13.46 -11.45
C GLY A 93 9.37 13.02 -12.53
N LEU A 94 8.51 12.06 -12.21
CA LEU A 94 7.48 11.55 -13.12
C LEU A 94 6.46 12.65 -13.52
N GLU A 95 6.00 13.45 -12.56
CA GLU A 95 5.04 14.53 -12.80
C GLU A 95 5.63 15.64 -13.69
N ARG A 96 6.92 15.96 -13.52
CA ARG A 96 7.63 16.89 -14.41
C ARG A 96 7.75 16.35 -15.83
N ALA A 97 8.04 15.05 -15.98
CA ALA A 97 8.15 14.41 -17.28
C ALA A 97 6.80 14.35 -18.03
N THR A 98 5.69 14.21 -17.31
CA THR A 98 4.33 14.15 -17.86
C THR A 98 3.62 15.51 -17.96
N GLY A 99 4.21 16.55 -17.37
CA GLY A 99 3.68 17.91 -17.36
C GLY A 99 2.45 18.12 -16.48
N HIS A 100 2.07 17.14 -15.64
CA HIS A 100 0.88 17.19 -14.81
C HIS A 100 1.15 16.67 -13.40
N ARG A 101 0.56 17.31 -12.39
CA ARG A 101 0.67 16.94 -10.98
C ARG A 101 -0.60 16.21 -10.56
N TRP A 102 -0.50 14.92 -10.24
CA TRP A 102 -1.65 14.06 -9.92
C TRP A 102 -1.55 13.42 -8.53
N LEU A 103 -0.34 13.15 -8.07
CA LEU A 103 -0.07 12.29 -6.90
C LEU A 103 0.47 13.08 -5.72
N THR A 104 1.28 14.12 -5.96
CA THR A 104 1.82 14.97 -4.90
C THR A 104 1.02 16.27 -4.76
N HIS A 105 1.11 16.93 -3.60
CA HIS A 105 0.47 18.21 -3.31
C HIS A 105 1.49 19.31 -2.96
N GLU A 106 1.18 20.58 -3.19
CA GLU A 106 2.08 21.72 -2.91
C GLU A 106 2.54 21.78 -1.44
N SER A 107 1.72 21.28 -0.52
CA SER A 107 2.10 21.13 0.89
C SER A 107 3.28 20.18 1.09
N ASP A 108 3.46 19.18 0.23
CA ASP A 108 4.57 18.24 0.28
C ASP A 108 5.88 18.96 -0.07
N ASP A 109 5.83 19.91 -1.01
CA ASP A 109 7.01 20.71 -1.39
C ASP A 109 7.51 21.52 -0.18
N THR A 110 6.58 22.09 0.59
CA THR A 110 6.93 22.81 1.84
C THR A 110 7.53 21.86 2.86
N ARG A 111 6.94 20.68 3.06
CA ARG A 111 7.43 19.66 4.00
C ARG A 111 8.83 19.17 3.65
N TRP A 112 9.11 18.93 2.37
CA TRP A 112 10.38 18.36 1.92
C TRP A 112 11.45 19.41 1.59
N SER A 113 11.08 20.70 1.53
CA SER A 113 12.04 21.80 1.33
C SER A 113 13.17 21.85 2.36
N SER A 114 12.94 21.35 3.58
CA SER A 114 13.94 21.30 4.64
C SER A 114 14.90 20.11 4.56
N PHE A 115 14.67 19.16 3.65
CA PHE A 115 15.50 17.96 3.46
C PHE A 115 16.42 18.04 2.24
N ALA A 116 16.27 19.10 1.44
CA ALA A 116 17.06 19.39 0.25
C ALA A 116 18.35 20.20 0.55
#